data_AF-I0GSC0-F1
#
_entry.id   AF-I0GSC0-F1
#
_cell.length_a   1.000
_cell.length_b   1.000
_cell.length_c   1.000
_cell.angle_alpha   90.00
_cell.angle_beta   90.00
_cell.angle_gamma   90.00
#
_symmetry.space_group_name_H-M   'P 1'
#
loop_
_entity.id
_entity.type
_entity.pdbx_description
1 polymer ?
#
loop_
_entity_poly.entity_id
_entity_poly.type
_entity_poly.pdbx_seq_one_letter_code
_entity_poly.pdbx_strand_id
1 'polypeptide(L)' 'MEILRYIVNIICFIALFITLEVVWANVRNNWQARNLLGCAEYLIGGVTVLLVLIALSDAANSMLL' A
#
# COMPACT_ATOMS: atom_id res chain seq x y z
N MET A 1 -24.42 3.59 -5.20
CA MET A 1 -23.30 3.85 -4.27
C MET A 1 -22.01 4.28 -4.98
N GLU A 2 -22.06 4.94 -6.15
CA GLU A 2 -20.84 5.26 -6.90
C GLU A 2 -19.92 6.26 -6.19
N ILE A 3 -20.50 7.22 -5.47
CA ILE A 3 -19.76 8.19 -4.65
C ILE A 3 -18.93 7.45 -3.58
N LEU A 4 -19.48 6.41 -2.95
CA LEU A 4 -18.76 5.60 -1.96
C LEU A 4 -17.57 4.87 -2.59
N ARG A 5 -17.73 4.30 -3.79
CA ARG A 5 -16.63 3.70 -4.57
C ARG A 5 -15.52 4.71 -4.86
N TYR A 6 -15.87 5.92 -5.31
CA TYR A 6 -14.88 6.96 -5.58
C TYR A 6 -14.13 7.37 -4.30
N ILE A 7 -14.83 7.51 -3.18
CA ILE A 7 -14.21 7.81 -1.89
C ILE A 7 -13.23 6.69 -1.49
N VAL A 8 -13.64 5.42 -1.57
CA VAL A 8 -12.77 4.28 -1.25
C VAL A 8 -11.53 4.25 -2.14
N ASN A 9 -11.68 4.48 -3.44
CA ASN A 9 -10.55 4.49 -4.37
C ASN A 9 -9.58 5.66 -4.10
N ILE A 10 -10.10 6.85 -3.76
CA ILE A 10 -9.26 8.00 -3.36
C ILE A 10 -8.49 7.67 -2.08
N ILE A 11 -9.14 7.09 -1.07
CA ILE A 11 -8.50 6.71 0.18
C ILE A 11 -7.42 5.64 -0.07
N CYS A 12 -7.72 4.64 -0.90
CA CYS A 12 -6.74 3.60 -1.27
C CYS A 12 -5.54 4.20 -2.00
N PHE A 13 -5.76 5.18 -2.89
CA PHE A 13 -4.68 5.88 -3.59
C PHE A 13 -3.79 6.66 -2.63
N ILE A 14 -4.38 7.40 -1.68
CA ILE A 14 -3.62 8.13 -0.66
C ILE A 14 -2.82 7.17 0.22
N ALA A 15 -3.43 6.07 0.66
CA ALA A 15 -2.76 5.06 1.47
C ALA A 15 -1.59 4.40 0.73
N LEU A 16 -1.74 4.14 -0.58
CA LEU A 16 -0.66 3.62 -1.41
C LEU A 16 0.51 4.61 -1.48
N PHE A 17 0.23 5.91 -1.67
CA PHE A 17 1.26 6.93 -1.76
C PHE A 17 2.07 7.05 -0.46
N ILE A 18 1.37 7.07 0.68
CA ILE A 18 2.01 7.07 2.01
C ILE A 18 2.86 5.80 2.20
N THR A 19 2.34 4.64 1.79
CA THR A 19 3.06 3.37 1.89
C THR A 19 4.34 3.39 1.06
N LEU A 20 4.31 3.93 -0.17
CA LEU A 20 5.49 4.05 -1.01
C LEU A 20 6.57 4.93 -0.38
N GLU A 21 6.19 6.08 0.19
CA GLU A 21 7.10 6.97 0.93
C GLU A 21 7.74 6.25 2.12
N VAL A 22 6.94 5.54 2.93
CA VAL A 22 7.43 4.77 4.09
C VAL A 22 8.37 3.65 3.67
N VAL A 23 8.00 2.85 2.67
CA VAL A 23 8.82 1.75 2.16
C VAL A 23 10.13 2.30 1.60
N TRP A 24 10.09 3.34 0.78
CA TRP A 24 11.28 3.94 0.19
C TRP A 24 12.23 4.50 1.25
N ALA A 25 11.71 5.28 2.21
CA ALA A 25 12.51 5.86 3.29
C ALA A 25 13.24 4.76 4.10
N ASN A 26 12.53 3.69 4.45
CA ASN A 26 13.09 2.62 5.26
C ASN A 26 14.01 1.68 4.49
N VAL A 27 13.70 1.36 3.22
CA VAL A 27 14.58 0.58 2.35
C VAL A 27 15.89 1.34 2.12
N ARG A 28 15.83 2.65 1.85
CA ARG A 28 17.02 3.48 1.69
C ARG A 28 17.89 3.48 2.95
N ASN A 29 17.28 3.64 4.12
CA ASN A 29 17.99 3.65 5.39
C ASN A 29 18.66 2.29 5.70
N ASN A 30 17.92 1.20 5.55
CA ASN A 30 18.44 -0.16 5.75
C ASN A 30 19.53 -0.53 4.73
N TRP A 31 19.41 -0.06 3.49
CA TRP A 31 20.43 -0.24 2.47
C TRP A 31 21.74 0.44 2.84
N GLN A 32 21.69 1.69 3.33
CA GLN A 32 22.86 2.42 3.81
C GLN A 32 23.51 1.72 5.02
N ALA A 33 22.70 1.13 5.90
CA ALA A 33 23.16 0.32 7.03
C ALA A 33 23.64 -1.09 6.63
N ARG A 34 23.63 -1.45 5.34
CA ARG A 34 23.90 -2.81 4.81
C ARG A 34 23.01 -3.90 5.43
N ASN A 35 21.85 -3.52 5.97
CA ASN A 35 20.87 -4.45 6.53
C ASN A 35 19.91 -4.93 5.43
N LEU A 36 20.31 -5.96 4.68
CA LEU A 36 19.51 -6.49 3.58
C LEU A 36 18.21 -7.15 4.03
N LEU A 37 18.19 -7.72 5.24
CA LEU A 37 16.99 -8.34 5.80
C LEU A 37 15.92 -7.28 6.11
N GLY A 38 16.32 -6.14 6.69
CA GLY A 38 15.43 -5.00 6.88
C GLY A 38 14.88 -4.46 5.55
N CYS A 39 15.69 -4.39 4.48
CA CYS A 39 15.18 -4.02 3.15
C CYS A 39 14.08 -4.98 2.67
N ALA A 40 14.28 -6.29 2.82
CA ALA A 40 13.31 -7.30 2.42
C ALA A 40 12.01 -7.20 3.23
N GLU A 41 12.09 -6.98 4.55
CA GLU A 41 10.93 -6.81 5.43
C GLU A 41 10.05 -5.63 4.99
N TYR A 42 10.64 -4.47 4.71
CA TYR A 42 9.88 -3.30 4.26
C TYR A 42 9.28 -3.48 2.87
N LEU A 43 9.97 -4.17 1.95
CA LEU A 43 9.42 -4.50 0.63
C LEU A 43 8.22 -5.46 0.75
N ILE A 44 8.34 -6.52 1.56
CA ILE A 44 7.25 -7.48 1.80
C ILE A 44 6.08 -6.80 2.50
N GLY A 45 6.34 -5.94 3.48
CA GLY A 45 5.32 -5.12 4.13
C GLY A 45 4.58 -4.22 3.13
N GLY A 46 5.31 -3.55 2.24
CA GLY A 46 4.74 -2.75 1.16
C GLY A 46 3.84 -3.55 0.22
N VAL A 47 4.27 -4.73 -0.21
CA VAL A 47 3.47 -5.64 -1.04
C VAL A 47 2.21 -6.10 -0.30
N THR A 48 2.33 -6.39 1.00
CA THR A 48 1.18 -6.81 1.83
C THR A 48 0.13 -5.70 1.90
N VAL A 49 0.55 -4.45 2.13
CA VAL A 49 -0.38 -3.31 2.13
C VAL A 49 -1.03 -3.14 0.75
N LEU A 50 -0.28 -3.27 -0.35
CA LEU A 50 -0.83 -3.20 -1.70
C LEU A 50 -1.94 -4.24 -1.91
N LEU A 51 -1.74 -5.49 -1.49
CA LEU A 51 -2.75 -6.54 -1.61
C LEU A 51 -4.03 -6.22 -0.81
N VAL A 52 -3.88 -5.64 0.39
CA VAL A 52 -5.03 -5.18 1.20
C VAL A 52 -5.80 -4.07 0.48
N LEU A 53 -5.09 -3.08 -0.08
CA LEU A 53 -5.73 -1.98 -0.81
C LEU A 53 -6.47 -2.47 -2.07
N ILE A 54 -5.90 -3.45 -2.78
CA ILE A 54 -6.57 -4.10 -3.92
C ILE A 54 -7.85 -4.80 -3.46
N ALA A 55 -7.80 -5.59 -2.38
CA ALA A 55 -8.97 -6.29 -1.86
C ALA A 55 -10.07 -5.33 -1.39
N LEU A 56 -9.71 -4.20 -0.79
CA LEU A 56 -10.67 -3.16 -0.38
C LEU A 56 -11.32 -2.47 -1.59
N SER A 57 -10.52 -2.14 -2.60
CA SER A 57 -11.04 -1.55 -3.85
C SER A 57 -11.95 -2.55 -4.57
N ASP A 58 -11.55 -3.81 -4.68
CA ASP A 58 -12.36 -4.88 -5.29
C ASP A 58 -13.69 -5.08 -4.55
N ALA A 59 -13.67 -5.20 -3.22
CA ALA A 59 -14.88 -5.34 -2.42
C ALA A 59 -15.83 -4.13 -2.58
N ALA A 60 -15.29 -2.91 -2.63
CA ALA A 60 -16.09 -1.72 -2.87
C ALA A 60 -16.69 -1.67 -4.29
N ASN A 61 -16.02 -2.26 -5.28
CA ASN A 61 -16.52 -2.39 -6.64
C ASN A 61 -17.55 -3.52 -6.78
N SER A 62 -17.37 -4.64 -6.08
CA SER A 62 -18.23 -5.83 -6.18
C SER A 62 -19.53 -5.70 -5.40
N MET A 63 -19.55 -4.97 -4.27
CA MET A 63 -20.78 -4.68 -3.49
C MET A 63 -21.80 -3.79 -4.24
N LEU A 64 -21.43 -3.30 -5.42
CA LEU A 64 -22.21 -2.39 -6.26
C LEU A 64 -22.79 -3.05 -7.52
N LEU A 65 -22.39 -4.29 -7.83
CA LEU A 65 -22.95 -5.16 -8.87
C LEU A 65 -24.11 -5.98 -8.31
#